data_AF-A0A843DN10-F1
#
_entry.id   AF-A0A843DN10-F1
#
_cell.length_a   1.000
_cell.length_b   1.000
_cell.length_c   1.000
_cell.angle_alpha   90.00
_cell.angle_beta   90.00
_cell.angle_gamma   90.00
#
_symmetry.space_group_name_H-M   'P 1'
#
loop_
_entity.id
_entity.type
_entity.pdbx_description
1 polymer ?
#
loop_
_entity_poly.entity_id
_entity_poly.type
_entity_poly.pdbx_seq_one_letter_code
_entity_poly.pdbx_strand_id
1 'polypeptide(L)'
;MKICIVSKIDSKEPLELAQSLGWRLVDMGYSVVYEESVAAELGYEGVSLKNLDADLLLVLGGDGSVLRAVRMMQRQVPVLGINQGHVGFLTD
;
A
#
# COMPACT_ATOMS: atom_id res chain seq x y z
N MET A 1 7.26 10.49 9.39
CA MET A 1 7.34 9.21 8.68
C MET A 1 6.34 9.22 7.55
N LYS A 2 6.77 8.88 6.34
CA LYS A 2 5.96 8.81 5.11
C LYS A 2 5.68 7.36 4.76
N ILE A 3 4.40 7.02 4.65
CA ILE A 3 3.92 5.66 4.41
C ILE A 3 3.26 5.64 3.02
N CYS A 4 3.68 4.70 2.18
CA CYS A 4 3.01 4.43 0.92
C CYS A 4 2.09 3.22 1.07
N ILE A 5 0.84 3.35 0.63
CA ILE A 5 -0.15 2.27 0.66
C ILE A 5 -0.37 1.74 -0.76
N VAL A 6 -0.23 0.42 -0.90
CA VAL A 6 -0.59 -0.36 -2.10
C VAL A 6 -1.72 -1.30 -1.71
N SER A 7 -2.70 -1.47 -2.58
CA SER A 7 -3.84 -2.38 -2.38
C SER A 7 -4.25 -2.99 -3.70
N LYS A 8 -5.03 -4.08 -3.65
CA LYS A 8 -5.73 -4.56 -4.83
C LYS A 8 -6.83 -3.58 -5.24
N ILE A 9 -7.03 -3.43 -6.54
CA ILE A 9 -8.06 -2.57 -7.13
C ILE A 9 -9.20 -3.36 -7.78
N ASP A 10 -9.12 -4.70 -7.76
CA ASP A 10 -10.08 -5.60 -8.40
C ASP A 10 -11.41 -5.72 -7.63
N SER A 11 -11.47 -5.17 -6.41
CA SER A 11 -12.60 -5.25 -5.50
C SER A 11 -12.66 -4.02 -4.58
N LYS A 12 -13.85 -3.68 -4.10
CA LYS A 12 -14.09 -2.47 -3.29
C LYS A 12 -13.53 -2.57 -1.87
N GLU A 13 -13.64 -3.74 -1.24
CA GLU A 13 -13.27 -3.94 0.16
C GLU A 13 -11.78 -3.61 0.46
N PRO A 14 -10.80 -4.07 -0.35
CA PRO A 14 -9.40 -3.65 -0.20
C PRO A 14 -9.15 -2.15 -0.36
N LEU A 15 -9.90 -1.49 -1.23
CA LEU A 15 -9.78 -0.05 -1.49
C LEU A 15 -10.37 0.76 -0.33
N GLU A 16 -11.53 0.37 0.20
CA GLU A 16 -12.16 1.00 1.36
C GLU A 16 -11.28 0.85 2.61
N LEU A 17 -10.64 -0.30 2.79
CA LEU A 17 -9.66 -0.49 3.86
C LEU A 17 -8.39 0.36 3.64
N ALA A 18 -7.89 0.47 2.41
CA ALA A 18 -6.77 1.36 2.09
C ALA A 18 -7.07 2.82 2.42
N GLN A 19 -8.27 3.28 2.09
CA GLN A 19 -8.71 4.64 2.38
C GLN A 19 -8.87 4.89 3.88
N SER A 20 -9.61 4.02 4.57
CA SER A 20 -9.86 4.17 6.01
C SER A 20 -8.58 4.05 6.85
N LEU A 21 -7.66 3.15 6.49
CA LEU A 21 -6.35 3.07 7.12
C LEU A 21 -5.51 4.32 6.84
N GLY A 22 -5.54 4.84 5.62
CA GLY A 22 -4.85 6.08 5.28
C GLY A 22 -5.30 7.25 6.14
N TRP A 23 -6.62 7.45 6.30
CA TRP A 23 -7.14 8.49 7.20
C TRP A 23 -6.69 8.30 8.64
N ARG A 24 -6.75 7.08 9.18
CA ARG A 24 -6.28 6.80 10.54
C ARG A 24 -4.79 7.09 10.73
N LEU A 25 -3.96 6.76 9.75
CA LEU A 25 -2.52 7.05 9.80
C LEU A 25 -2.24 8.55 9.72
N VAL A 26 -3.02 9.30 8.93
CA VAL A 26 -2.96 10.76 8.90
C VAL A 26 -3.36 11.36 10.25
N ASP A 27 -4.45 10.88 10.87
CA ASP A 27 -4.88 11.32 12.21
C ASP A 27 -3.83 11.03 13.30
N MET A 28 -3.01 9.99 13.12
CA MET A 28 -1.88 9.66 13.97
C MET A 28 -0.62 10.52 13.70
N GLY A 29 -0.67 11.43 12.73
CA GLY A 29 0.41 12.36 12.39
C GLY A 29 1.41 11.84 11.33
N TYR A 30 1.07 10.76 10.62
CA TYR A 30 1.90 10.25 9.52
C TYR A 30 1.54 10.89 8.19
N SER A 31 2.52 11.02 7.29
CA SER A 31 2.27 11.38 5.89
C SER A 31 1.91 10.11 5.12
N VAL A 32 0.77 10.11 4.43
CA VAL A 32 0.30 8.96 3.63
C VAL A 32 0.27 9.34 2.17
N VAL A 33 0.79 8.45 1.32
CA VAL A 33 0.66 8.50 -0.14
C VAL A 33 0.14 7.15 -0.64
N TYR A 34 -0.47 7.14 -1.81
CA TYR A 34 -0.96 5.92 -2.45
C TYR A 34 -0.16 5.62 -3.72
N GLU A 35 0.00 4.35 -4.06
CA GLU A 35 0.51 3.97 -5.38
C GLU A 35 -0.43 4.44 -6.49
N GLU A 36 0.11 4.74 -7.68
CA GLU A 36 -0.59 5.30 -8.84
C GLU A 36 -1.98 4.69 -9.09
N SER A 37 -2.08 3.36 -9.12
CA SER A 37 -3.34 2.66 -9.40
C SER A 37 -4.35 2.82 -8.27
N VAL A 38 -3.91 2.70 -7.01
CA VAL A 38 -4.77 2.89 -5.83
C VAL A 38 -5.23 4.34 -5.71
N ALA A 39 -4.31 5.28 -5.93
CA ALA A 39 -4.59 6.71 -5.85
C ALA A 39 -5.65 7.13 -6.86
N ALA A 40 -5.56 6.62 -8.10
CA ALA A 40 -6.53 6.89 -9.15
C ALA A 40 -7.95 6.45 -8.75
N GLU A 41 -8.10 5.25 -8.19
CA GLU A 41 -9.40 4.75 -7.72
C GLU A 41 -9.97 5.55 -6.54
N LEU A 42 -9.10 6.12 -5.69
CA LEU A 42 -9.48 6.92 -4.53
C LEU A 42 -9.62 8.43 -4.83
N GLY A 43 -9.29 8.88 -6.05
CA GLY A 43 -9.33 10.29 -6.45
C GLY A 43 -8.19 11.14 -5.90
N TYR A 44 -7.00 10.54 -5.67
CA TYR A 44 -5.79 11.22 -5.21
C TYR A 44 -4.70 11.22 -6.29
N GLU A 45 -3.67 12.05 -6.10
CA GLU A 45 -2.41 11.95 -6.85
C GLU A 45 -1.56 10.80 -6.29
N GLY A 46 -1.12 9.89 -7.15
CA GLY A 46 -0.37 8.71 -6.77
C GLY A 46 1.14 8.83 -7.00
N VAL A 47 1.89 7.90 -6.40
CA VAL A 47 3.34 7.81 -6.56
C VAL A 47 3.75 6.50 -7.24
N SER A 48 4.74 6.59 -8.14
CA SER A 48 5.31 5.40 -8.77
C SER A 48 6.19 4.64 -7.78
N LEU A 49 5.97 3.33 -7.64
CA LEU A 49 6.84 2.48 -6.81
C LEU A 49 8.30 2.44 -7.29
N LYS A 50 8.56 2.74 -8.57
CA LYS A 50 9.92 2.78 -9.13
C LYS A 50 10.77 3.85 -8.45
N ASN A 51 10.18 5.01 -8.18
CA ASN A 51 10.83 6.17 -7.58
C ASN A 51 10.25 6.44 -6.18
N LEU A 52 10.00 5.37 -5.42
CA LEU A 52 9.33 5.47 -4.13
C LEU A 52 10.20 6.23 -3.11
N ASP A 53 9.73 7.41 -2.75
CA ASP A 53 10.22 8.19 -1.61
C ASP A 53 9.26 8.00 -0.43
N ALA A 54 9.46 6.93 0.34
CA ALA A 54 8.71 6.62 1.55
C ALA A 54 9.63 5.90 2.56
N ASP A 55 9.22 5.92 3.83
CA ASP A 55 9.91 5.22 4.93
C ASP A 55 9.38 3.79 5.13
N LEU A 56 8.15 3.54 4.71
CA LEU A 56 7.45 2.25 4.82
C LEU A 56 6.51 2.06 3.63
N LEU A 57 6.50 0.85 3.08
CA LEU A 57 5.49 0.40 2.13
C LEU A 57 4.51 -0.54 2.85
N LEU A 58 3.24 -0.17 2.87
CA LEU A 58 2.17 -0.96 3.43
C LEU A 58 1.38 -1.60 2.28
N VAL A 59 1.37 -2.93 2.23
CA VAL A 59 0.74 -3.69 1.16
C VAL A 59 -0.49 -4.41 1.70
N LEU A 60 -1.66 -3.97 1.24
CA LEU A 60 -2.94 -4.59 1.52
C LEU A 60 -3.22 -5.68 0.48
N GLY A 61 -3.11 -6.94 0.87
CA GLY A 61 -3.26 -8.07 -0.04
C GLY A 61 -2.50 -9.30 0.45
N GLY A 62 -2.27 -10.25 -0.46
CA GLY A 62 -1.50 -11.47 -0.15
C GLY A 62 -0.05 -11.39 -0.63
N ASP A 63 0.65 -12.52 -0.55
CA ASP A 63 2.05 -12.68 -0.97
C ASP A 63 2.32 -12.20 -2.40
N GLY A 64 1.39 -12.47 -3.32
CA GLY A 64 1.49 -11.99 -4.71
C GLY A 64 1.51 -10.47 -4.84
N SER A 65 0.75 -9.76 -3.98
CA SER A 65 0.75 -8.30 -3.92
C SER A 65 2.09 -7.78 -3.38
N VAL A 66 2.60 -8.39 -2.31
CA VAL A 66 3.91 -8.05 -1.72
C VAL A 66 5.03 -8.24 -2.74
N LEU A 67 5.10 -9.43 -3.37
CA LEU A 67 6.12 -9.74 -4.36
C LEU A 67 6.05 -8.81 -5.58
N ARG A 68 4.85 -8.49 -6.05
CA ARG A 68 4.66 -7.53 -7.15
C ARG A 68 5.18 -6.15 -6.77
N ALA A 69 4.80 -5.63 -5.60
CA ALA A 69 5.22 -4.32 -5.16
C ALA A 69 6.76 -4.25 -4.99
N VAL A 70 7.36 -5.27 -4.37
CA VAL A 70 8.81 -5.40 -4.21
C VAL A 70 9.54 -5.43 -5.55
N ARG A 71 9.02 -6.16 -6.54
CA ARG A 71 9.62 -6.22 -7.89
C ARG A 71 9.57 -4.89 -8.64
N MET A 72 8.59 -4.04 -8.34
CA MET A 72 8.42 -2.74 -8.99
C MET A 72 9.32 -1.65 -8.38
N MET A 73 9.77 -1.84 -7.13
CA MET A 73 10.65 -0.90 -6.44
C MET A 73 12.09 -0.98 -6.99
N GLN A 74 12.67 0.17 -7.33
CA GLN A 74 14.11 0.26 -7.63
C GLN A 74 14.96 0.36 -6.35
N ARG A 75 14.42 1.02 -5.32
CA ARG A 75 15.01 1.09 -3.98
C ARG A 75 14.06 0.41 -3.00
N GLN A 76 14.56 -0.55 -2.24
CA GLN A 76 13.74 -1.19 -1.22
C GLN A 76 13.57 -0.29 0.00
N VAL A 77 12.35 -0.28 0.51
CA VAL A 77 11.95 0.26 1.80
C VAL A 77 11.38 -0.90 2.63
N PRO A 78 11.34 -0.80 3.97
CA PRO A 78 10.60 -1.75 4.80
C PRO A 78 9.21 -1.99 4.22
N VAL A 79 8.79 -3.27 4.15
CA VAL A 79 7.48 -3.67 3.63
C VAL A 79 6.70 -4.35 4.74
N LEU A 80 5.49 -3.86 4.99
CA LEU A 80 4.51 -4.49 5.87
C LEU A 80 3.34 -4.98 5.03
N GLY A 81 3.20 -6.29 4.91
CA GLY A 81 2.06 -6.92 4.26
C GLY A 81 0.93 -7.14 5.27
N ILE A 82 -0.28 -6.69 4.95
CA ILE A 82 -1.49 -6.97 5.73
C ILE A 82 -2.38 -7.88 4.90
N ASN A 83 -2.63 -9.07 5.42
CA ASN A 83 -3.46 -10.04 4.73
C ASN A 83 -4.94 -9.67 4.81
N GLN A 84 -5.64 -9.74 3.67
CA GLN A 84 -7.09 -9.48 3.55
C GLN A 84 -7.87 -10.74 3.13
N GLY A 85 -7.33 -11.93 3.42
CA GLY A 85 -7.94 -13.21 3.03
C GLY A 85 -7.40 -14.40 3.81
N HIS A 86 -7.18 -15.52 3.11
CA HIS A 86 -6.61 -16.73 3.71
C HIS A 86 -5.14 -16.53 4.11
N VAL A 87 -4.71 -17.21 5.17
CA VAL A 87 -3.32 -17.19 5.68
C VAL A 87 -2.32 -17.43 4.54
N GLY A 88 -1.44 -16.45 4.32
CA GLY A 88 -0.31 -16.50 3.38
C GLY A 88 1.00 -16.74 4.12
N PHE A 89 2.14 -16.62 3.44
CA PHE A 89 3.47 -16.75 4.06
C PHE A 89 4.14 -15.41 4.36
N LEU A 90 3.84 -14.36 3.57
CA LEU A 90 4.50 -13.06 3.62
C LEU A 90 3.60 -11.95 4.18
N THR A 91 2.36 -12.29 4.52
CA THR A 91 1.31 -11.37 4.93
C THR A 91 0.63 -11.93 6.17
N ASP A 92 0.64 -11.15 7.26
CA ASP A 92 0.06 -11.47 8.57
C ASP A 92 -1.08 -10.51 8.93
#